data_AF-A0A7K1CVQ9-F1
#
_entry.id   AF-A0A7K1CVQ9-F1
#
_cell.length_a   1.000
_cell.length_b   1.000
_cell.length_c   1.000
_cell.angle_alpha   90.00
_cell.angle_beta   90.00
_cell.angle_gamma   90.00
#
_symmetry.space_group_name_H-M   'P 1'
#
loop_
_entity.id
_entity.type
_entity.pdbx_description
1 polymer ?
#
loop_
_entity_poly.entity_id
_entity_poly.type
_entity_poly.pdbx_seq_one_letter_code
_entity_poly.pdbx_strand_id
1 'polypeptide(L)'
;MSKKIKLQKITPAVKYAGSLIQQNHSEALKHGYVVWDSNNIESKFVIIENDLCYYTLEVQDGVYQPIPDELKTKTIRLRIKSTNTSAADLKKILTEIKSSYTIEEYVLQKVNSNQTGATRNTKIAIGDVKDVEYQNELIVKYLNNKYILSDEMLDGIRHVNRTVNSSIQTSDVCKNVSWKPIKFEFSNMFSYGEDNVIDFTNLFGVYGLFAPNASGKSSLLDAISYCIFDKCSKTSKAIHVLNNKTSEFECKFEFELDNKHYFIEKRGKKGRNDHVRVDINFYSIDANGITESLNGKERSETNEQIRTILGSYEDFVLTALSVQNNNTGFIEMQQRERKDLLSQFLGINLFEKLYEIGNSDSREVAVLIKDYQRKDFSTQLSNAKQTLKECKVDKKRLESERIELSTKIDSVATKMLELSKKIIELDTSITDIGVLKNTQASVKTDINSMKTKRVELQTIVDAATQE
;
A
#
# COMPACT_ATOMS: atom_id res chain seq x y z
N MET A 1 -42.14 27.62 -59.95
CA MET A 1 -40.70 27.74 -60.32
C MET A 1 -39.86 27.24 -59.16
N SER A 2 -39.15 26.11 -59.31
CA SER A 2 -38.25 25.62 -58.26
C SER A 2 -36.95 26.43 -58.27
N LYS A 3 -36.67 27.15 -57.17
CA LYS A 3 -35.39 27.87 -57.02
C LYS A 3 -34.30 26.84 -56.72
N LYS A 4 -33.47 26.52 -57.73
CA LYS A 4 -32.20 25.82 -57.52
C LYS A 4 -31.25 26.75 -56.77
N ILE A 5 -30.90 26.40 -55.53
CA ILE A 5 -29.88 27.09 -54.74
C ILE A 5 -28.50 26.65 -55.26
N LYS A 6 -27.74 27.57 -55.84
CA LYS A 6 -26.30 27.37 -56.13
C LYS A 6 -25.51 27.81 -54.90
N LEU A 7 -24.86 26.86 -54.24
CA LEU A 7 -23.89 27.14 -53.18
C LEU A 7 -22.61 27.68 -53.83
N GLN A 8 -22.27 28.93 -53.57
CA GLN A 8 -21.03 29.56 -54.02
C GLN A 8 -19.99 29.43 -52.90
N LYS A 9 -18.87 28.76 -53.19
CA LYS A 9 -17.78 28.58 -52.22
C LYS A 9 -16.92 29.84 -52.23
N ILE A 10 -17.10 30.70 -51.23
CA ILE A 10 -16.26 31.88 -51.01
C ILE A 10 -14.94 31.40 -50.39
N THR A 11 -13.81 31.72 -51.02
CA THR A 11 -12.48 31.53 -50.41
C THR A 11 -12.28 32.57 -49.31
N PRO A 12 -11.99 32.17 -48.07
CA PRO A 12 -11.89 33.11 -46.95
C PRO A 12 -10.69 34.05 -47.14
N ALA A 13 -10.94 35.36 -47.00
CA ALA A 13 -9.95 36.43 -47.15
C ALA A 13 -8.93 36.49 -45.99
N VAL A 14 -9.19 35.78 -44.89
CA VAL A 14 -8.32 35.69 -43.71
C VAL A 14 -8.31 34.24 -43.22
N LYS A 15 -7.13 33.73 -42.87
CA LYS A 15 -6.95 32.39 -42.27
C LYS A 15 -6.36 32.55 -40.87
N TYR A 16 -6.89 31.78 -39.91
CA TYR A 16 -6.41 31.80 -38.54
C TYR A 16 -5.08 31.04 -38.42
N ALA A 17 -4.12 31.61 -37.70
CA ALA A 17 -2.84 30.95 -37.46
C ALA A 17 -3.01 29.86 -36.39
N GLY A 18 -2.74 28.62 -36.76
CA GLY A 18 -2.62 27.49 -35.84
C GLY A 18 -1.16 27.07 -35.64
N SER A 19 -0.95 25.93 -34.98
CA SER A 19 0.37 25.32 -34.82
C SER A 19 1.02 25.02 -36.18
N LEU A 20 2.34 25.25 -36.31
CA LEU A 20 3.11 24.95 -37.54
C LEU A 20 3.28 23.45 -37.79
N ILE A 21 3.28 22.66 -36.72
CA ILE A 21 3.30 21.19 -36.72
C ILE A 21 2.25 20.69 -35.73
N GLN A 22 1.80 19.45 -35.92
CA GLN A 22 0.80 18.82 -35.06
C GLN A 22 1.33 18.64 -33.62
N GLN A 23 0.59 19.13 -32.62
CA GLN A 23 0.97 19.04 -31.20
C GLN A 23 0.22 17.96 -30.42
N ASN A 24 -0.98 17.57 -30.87
CA ASN A 24 -1.84 16.61 -30.14
C ASN A 24 -2.83 15.88 -31.07
N HIS A 25 -3.55 14.89 -30.53
CA HIS A 25 -4.52 14.06 -31.27
C HIS A 25 -5.80 14.78 -31.75
N SER A 26 -6.05 16.01 -31.30
CA SER A 26 -7.22 16.81 -31.68
C SER A 26 -6.93 17.71 -32.89
N GLU A 27 -5.68 17.78 -33.32
CA GLU A 27 -5.22 18.58 -34.46
C GLU A 27 -5.19 17.76 -35.75
N ALA A 28 -5.34 18.43 -36.89
CA ALA A 28 -5.36 17.80 -38.20
C ALA A 28 -4.00 17.15 -38.53
N LEU A 29 -3.97 16.20 -39.47
CA LEU A 29 -2.71 15.54 -39.86
C LEU A 29 -1.77 16.46 -40.66
N LYS A 30 -2.31 17.49 -41.33
CA LYS A 30 -1.55 18.41 -42.20
C LYS A 30 -1.48 19.78 -41.55
N HIS A 31 -0.26 20.19 -41.20
CA HIS A 31 0.05 21.51 -40.66
C HIS A 31 1.05 22.23 -41.54
N GLY A 32 1.15 23.54 -41.38
CA GLY A 32 2.00 24.36 -42.20
C GLY A 32 1.65 25.83 -42.09
N TYR A 33 2.08 26.60 -43.08
CA TYR A 33 1.86 28.04 -43.13
C TYR A 33 1.20 28.44 -44.44
N VAL A 34 0.64 29.63 -44.46
CA VAL A 34 -0.01 30.19 -45.64
C VAL A 34 0.87 31.31 -46.18
N VAL A 35 1.26 31.19 -47.44
CA VAL A 35 1.88 32.29 -48.19
C VAL A 35 0.78 33.06 -48.89
N TRP A 36 0.74 34.37 -48.67
CA TRP A 36 -0.22 35.28 -49.28
C TRP A 36 0.46 36.09 -50.38
N ASP A 37 -0.16 36.14 -51.56
CA ASP A 37 0.18 37.13 -52.58
C ASP A 37 -0.66 38.38 -52.34
N SER A 38 -0.02 39.46 -51.91
CA SER A 38 -0.67 40.74 -51.61
C SER A 38 -1.28 41.42 -52.83
N ASN A 39 -0.82 41.09 -54.04
CA ASN A 39 -1.26 41.74 -55.27
C ASN A 39 -2.55 41.13 -55.82
N ASN A 40 -2.71 39.81 -55.70
CA ASN A 40 -3.86 39.08 -56.23
C ASN A 40 -4.84 38.59 -55.15
N ILE A 41 -4.53 38.81 -53.85
CA ILE A 41 -5.33 38.32 -52.71
C ILE A 41 -5.51 36.79 -52.78
N GLU A 42 -4.51 36.09 -53.31
CA GLU A 42 -4.47 34.64 -53.38
C GLU A 42 -3.62 34.08 -52.23
N SER A 43 -4.01 32.91 -51.72
CA SER A 43 -3.30 32.26 -50.62
C SER A 43 -2.95 30.81 -50.96
N LYS A 44 -1.67 30.45 -50.80
CA LYS A 44 -1.18 29.08 -50.99
C LYS A 44 -0.81 28.49 -49.63
N PHE A 45 -1.39 27.33 -49.30
CA PHE A 45 -1.00 26.58 -48.11
C PHE A 45 0.24 25.73 -48.41
N VAL A 46 1.30 25.94 -47.64
CA VAL A 46 2.54 25.17 -47.71
C VAL A 46 2.58 24.24 -46.50
N ILE A 47 2.56 22.94 -46.75
CA ILE A 47 2.60 21.90 -45.72
C ILE A 47 4.03 21.79 -45.20
N ILE A 48 4.20 21.76 -43.88
CA ILE A 48 5.46 21.39 -43.24
C ILE A 48 5.40 19.89 -42.95
N GLU A 49 6.37 19.15 -43.48
CA GLU A 49 6.55 17.74 -43.17
C GLU A 49 6.99 17.58 -41.70
N ASN A 50 6.32 16.69 -40.99
CA ASN A 50 6.64 16.32 -39.61
C ASN A 50 6.88 14.81 -39.57
N ASP A 51 7.99 14.40 -38.96
CA ASP A 51 8.39 12.99 -38.79
C ASP A 51 7.55 12.29 -37.72
N LEU A 52 6.94 13.06 -36.80
CA LEU A 52 6.12 12.56 -35.70
C LEU A 52 4.65 12.94 -35.88
N CYS A 53 3.75 11.97 -35.76
CA CYS A 53 2.32 12.14 -36.02
C CYS A 53 1.47 11.61 -34.85
N TYR A 54 0.45 12.38 -34.45
CA TYR A 54 -0.61 11.93 -33.56
C TYR A 54 -1.79 11.41 -34.39
N TYR A 55 -2.11 10.13 -34.25
CA TYR A 55 -3.22 9.51 -34.98
C TYR A 55 -4.23 8.90 -34.01
N THR A 56 -5.52 9.07 -34.28
CA THR A 56 -6.60 8.41 -33.54
C THR A 56 -7.24 7.36 -34.42
N LEU A 57 -7.12 6.09 -34.01
CA LEU A 57 -7.76 4.95 -34.64
C LEU A 57 -9.10 4.68 -33.96
N GLU A 58 -10.17 4.64 -34.73
CA GLU A 58 -11.48 4.22 -34.25
C GLU A 58 -11.72 2.76 -34.62
N VAL A 59 -12.00 1.94 -33.60
CA VAL A 59 -12.26 0.51 -33.72
C VAL A 59 -13.67 0.23 -33.22
N GLN A 60 -14.52 -0.31 -34.08
CA GLN A 60 -15.89 -0.68 -33.75
C GLN A 60 -16.09 -2.16 -34.11
N ASP A 61 -16.57 -2.96 -33.15
CA ASP A 61 -16.84 -4.38 -33.34
C ASP A 61 -15.64 -5.17 -33.91
N GLY A 62 -14.41 -4.79 -33.54
CA GLY A 62 -13.18 -5.42 -34.04
C GLY A 62 -12.77 -4.99 -35.45
N VAL A 63 -13.47 -4.05 -36.07
CA VAL A 63 -13.16 -3.50 -37.41
C VAL A 63 -12.64 -2.07 -37.27
N TYR A 64 -11.61 -1.73 -38.04
CA TYR A 64 -11.04 -0.39 -38.09
C TYR A 64 -10.85 0.08 -39.53
N GLN A 65 -10.89 1.39 -39.76
CA GLN A 65 -10.56 1.96 -41.06
C GLN A 65 -9.05 1.92 -41.27
N PRO A 66 -8.56 1.47 -42.45
CA PRO A 66 -7.13 1.37 -42.71
C PRO A 66 -6.44 2.72 -42.50
N ILE A 67 -5.29 2.66 -41.82
CA ILE A 67 -4.48 3.84 -41.53
C ILE A 67 -3.95 4.39 -42.88
N PRO A 68 -4.01 5.70 -43.13
CA PRO A 68 -3.51 6.28 -44.37
C PRO A 68 -2.07 5.86 -44.67
N ASP A 69 -1.81 5.42 -45.91
CA ASP A 69 -0.47 5.00 -46.36
C ASP A 69 0.59 6.12 -46.24
N GLU A 70 0.15 7.39 -46.29
CA GLU A 70 0.98 8.58 -46.06
C GLU A 70 1.70 8.57 -44.70
N LEU A 71 1.24 7.76 -43.74
CA LEU A 71 1.80 7.66 -42.39
C LEU A 71 2.83 6.53 -42.24
N LYS A 72 3.06 5.70 -43.26
CA LYS A 72 4.03 4.58 -43.20
C LYS A 72 5.47 5.04 -43.00
N THR A 73 5.81 6.22 -43.51
CA THR A 73 7.15 6.81 -43.40
C THR A 73 7.38 7.59 -42.10
N LYS A 74 6.34 7.73 -41.26
CA LYS A 74 6.35 8.58 -40.06
C LYS A 74 6.28 7.75 -38.78
N THR A 75 6.78 8.33 -37.70
CA THR A 75 6.64 7.78 -36.34
C THR A 75 5.28 8.19 -35.77
N ILE A 76 4.49 7.22 -35.30
CA ILE A 76 3.10 7.44 -34.89
C ILE A 76 2.94 7.31 -33.38
N ARG A 77 2.31 8.32 -32.76
CA ARG A 77 1.69 8.24 -31.44
C ARG A 77 0.22 7.90 -31.62
N LEU A 78 -0.16 6.68 -31.23
CA LEU A 78 -1.44 6.09 -31.59
C LEU A 78 -2.43 6.17 -30.43
N ARG A 79 -3.61 6.76 -30.64
CA ARG A 79 -4.75 6.66 -29.72
C ARG A 79 -5.77 5.71 -30.31
N ILE A 80 -6.09 4.62 -29.62
CA ILE A 80 -7.09 3.65 -30.07
C ILE A 80 -8.37 3.89 -29.28
N LYS A 81 -9.42 4.37 -29.96
CA LYS A 81 -10.77 4.44 -29.41
C LYS A 81 -11.51 3.18 -29.80
N SER A 82 -11.85 2.34 -28.83
CA SER A 82 -12.57 1.10 -29.09
C SER A 82 -13.99 1.13 -28.55
N THR A 83 -14.92 0.62 -29.35
CA THR A 83 -16.32 0.42 -28.98
C THR A 83 -16.67 -1.04 -29.24
N ASN A 84 -17.26 -1.70 -28.24
CA ASN A 84 -17.72 -3.09 -28.32
C ASN A 84 -16.68 -4.08 -28.91
N THR A 85 -15.40 -3.90 -28.58
CA THR A 85 -14.30 -4.72 -29.12
C THR A 85 -13.61 -5.50 -28.01
N SER A 86 -13.36 -6.80 -28.25
CA SER A 86 -12.70 -7.67 -27.27
C SER A 86 -11.21 -7.34 -27.10
N ALA A 87 -10.63 -7.74 -25.95
CA ALA A 87 -9.19 -7.55 -25.70
C ALA A 87 -8.32 -8.36 -26.70
N ALA A 88 -8.80 -9.52 -27.15
CA ALA A 88 -8.10 -10.37 -28.11
C ALA A 88 -8.04 -9.71 -29.50
N ASP A 89 -9.15 -9.12 -29.94
CA ASP A 89 -9.21 -8.43 -31.23
C ASP A 89 -8.34 -7.17 -31.22
N LEU A 90 -8.34 -6.41 -30.11
CA LEU A 90 -7.44 -5.27 -29.95
C LEU A 90 -5.96 -5.69 -29.99
N LYS A 91 -5.57 -6.84 -29.42
CA LYS A 91 -4.19 -7.35 -29.54
C LYS A 91 -3.84 -7.71 -30.97
N LYS A 92 -4.74 -8.35 -31.72
CA LYS A 92 -4.53 -8.69 -33.14
C LYS A 92 -4.32 -7.41 -33.97
N ILE A 93 -5.24 -6.44 -33.84
CA ILE A 93 -5.16 -5.15 -34.52
C ILE A 93 -3.85 -4.42 -34.17
N LEU A 94 -3.46 -4.38 -32.89
CA LEU A 94 -2.22 -3.74 -32.48
C LEU A 94 -0.98 -4.43 -33.07
N THR A 95 -1.00 -5.76 -33.19
CA THR A 95 0.10 -6.54 -33.76
C THR A 95 0.22 -6.29 -35.27
N GLU A 96 -0.91 -6.23 -35.98
CA GLU A 96 -0.99 -5.90 -37.39
C GLU A 96 -0.45 -4.49 -37.66
N ILE A 97 -0.87 -3.49 -36.87
CA ILE A 97 -0.40 -2.11 -37.04
C ILE A 97 1.10 -2.00 -36.73
N LYS A 98 1.58 -2.63 -35.65
CA LYS A 98 3.02 -2.63 -35.32
C LYS A 98 3.90 -3.29 -36.37
N SER A 99 3.36 -4.22 -37.15
CA SER A 99 4.10 -4.85 -38.25
C SER A 99 4.24 -3.93 -39.47
N SER A 100 3.29 -3.01 -39.67
CA SER A 100 3.20 -2.15 -40.86
C SER A 100 3.62 -0.70 -40.62
N TYR A 101 3.66 -0.24 -39.36
CA TYR A 101 3.93 1.15 -38.99
C TYR A 101 4.84 1.25 -37.75
N THR A 102 5.66 2.31 -37.71
CA THR A 102 6.54 2.61 -36.57
C THR A 102 5.74 3.36 -35.48
N ILE A 103 5.36 2.66 -34.40
CA ILE A 103 4.63 3.24 -33.27
C ILE A 103 5.59 3.54 -32.12
N GLU A 104 5.62 4.79 -31.66
CA GLU A 104 6.40 5.21 -30.47
C GLU A 104 5.65 4.87 -29.17
N GLU A 105 4.38 5.27 -29.11
CA GLU A 105 3.52 5.06 -27.94
C GLU A 105 2.08 4.83 -28.39
N TYR A 106 1.32 4.06 -27.60
CA TYR A 106 -0.12 3.90 -27.83
C TYR A 106 -0.94 4.06 -26.54
N VAL A 107 -2.12 4.64 -26.67
CA VAL A 107 -3.10 4.82 -25.57
C VAL A 107 -4.44 4.23 -26.00
N LEU A 108 -5.00 3.33 -25.18
CA LEU A 108 -6.35 2.78 -25.39
C LEU A 108 -7.39 3.62 -24.65
N GLN A 109 -8.51 3.88 -25.31
CA GLN A 109 -9.66 4.56 -24.74
C GLN A 109 -10.93 3.77 -25.10
N LYS A 110 -11.43 2.95 -24.16
CA LYS A 110 -12.72 2.27 -24.35
C LYS A 110 -13.84 3.30 -24.26
N VAL A 111 -14.52 3.52 -25.38
CA VAL A 111 -15.72 4.35 -25.44
C VAL A 111 -16.90 3.46 -25.09
N ASN A 112 -17.35 3.54 -23.85
CA ASN A 112 -18.66 2.99 -23.49
C ASN A 112 -19.70 3.77 -24.26
N SER A 113 -20.55 3.09 -25.03
CA SER A 113 -21.75 3.72 -25.57
C SER A 113 -22.55 4.20 -24.38
N ASN A 114 -22.58 5.53 -24.17
CA ASN A 114 -23.53 6.11 -23.24
C ASN A 114 -24.91 5.71 -23.75
N GLN A 115 -25.54 4.74 -23.10
CA GLN A 115 -26.98 4.53 -23.21
C GLN A 115 -27.63 5.81 -22.72
N THR A 116 -27.88 6.70 -23.67
CA THR A 116 -28.55 7.99 -23.51
C THR A 116 -30.02 7.68 -23.25
N GLY A 117 -30.35 7.38 -21.99
CA GLY A 117 -31.72 7.07 -21.60
C GLY A 117 -31.93 6.69 -20.14
N ALA A 118 -30.90 6.31 -19.38
CA ALA A 118 -31.06 5.99 -17.97
C ALA A 118 -31.05 7.28 -17.12
N THR A 119 -32.23 7.62 -16.62
CA THR A 119 -32.56 8.59 -15.58
C THR A 119 -31.41 8.86 -14.61
N ARG A 120 -31.01 10.14 -14.50
CA ARG A 120 -30.02 10.70 -13.55
C ARG A 120 -30.39 10.57 -12.05
N ASN A 121 -31.21 9.59 -11.68
CA ASN A 121 -31.65 9.32 -10.30
C ASN A 121 -31.11 8.01 -9.73
N THR A 122 -30.07 7.42 -10.32
CA THR A 122 -29.28 6.44 -9.57
C THR A 122 -28.52 7.22 -8.50
N LYS A 123 -28.98 7.16 -7.25
CA LYS A 123 -28.08 7.33 -6.10
C LYS A 123 -26.82 6.56 -6.47
N ILE A 124 -25.70 7.25 -6.66
CA ILE A 124 -24.43 6.59 -6.90
C ILE A 124 -24.17 5.86 -5.58
N ALA A 125 -24.58 4.59 -5.51
CA ALA A 125 -24.23 3.70 -4.44
C ALA A 125 -22.74 3.44 -4.64
N ILE A 126 -21.92 4.37 -4.15
CA ILE A 126 -20.50 4.15 -3.97
C ILE A 126 -20.44 3.01 -2.95
N GLY A 127 -20.11 1.80 -3.41
CA GLY A 127 -19.87 0.67 -2.51
C GLY A 127 -18.80 1.02 -1.48
N ASP A 128 -18.66 0.20 -0.44
CA ASP A 128 -17.67 0.46 0.61
C ASP A 128 -16.26 0.48 0.02
N VAL A 129 -15.67 1.67 -0.04
CA VAL A 129 -14.32 1.91 -0.58
C VAL A 129 -13.25 1.20 0.26
N LYS A 130 -13.56 0.78 1.48
CA LYS A 130 -12.67 -0.03 2.33
C LYS A 130 -12.70 -1.51 1.99
N ASP A 131 -13.76 -2.00 1.37
CA ASP A 131 -13.83 -3.40 0.97
C ASP A 131 -12.78 -3.68 -0.11
N VAL A 132 -11.85 -4.58 0.21
CA VAL A 132 -10.73 -4.96 -0.64
C VAL A 132 -11.22 -5.57 -1.95
N GLU A 133 -12.34 -6.30 -1.93
CA GLU A 133 -12.89 -6.90 -3.15
C GLU A 133 -13.57 -5.84 -4.02
N TYR A 134 -14.33 -4.93 -3.44
CA TYR A 134 -14.86 -3.76 -4.16
C TYR A 134 -13.74 -2.88 -4.75
N GLN A 135 -12.66 -2.65 -4.01
CA GLN A 135 -11.46 -1.97 -4.53
C GLN A 135 -10.88 -2.72 -5.74
N ASN A 136 -10.73 -4.04 -5.64
CA ASN A 136 -10.21 -4.87 -6.73
C ASN A 136 -11.10 -4.77 -7.98
N GLU A 137 -12.42 -4.76 -7.84
CA GLU A 137 -13.34 -4.55 -8.96
C GLU A 137 -13.12 -3.18 -9.63
N LEU A 138 -13.01 -2.11 -8.84
CA LEU A 138 -12.77 -0.76 -9.35
C LEU A 138 -11.42 -0.64 -10.07
N ILE A 139 -10.36 -1.22 -9.49
CA ILE A 139 -9.01 -1.24 -10.06
C ILE A 139 -9.03 -2.01 -11.40
N VAL A 140 -9.61 -3.20 -11.43
CA VAL A 140 -9.72 -4.02 -12.65
C VAL A 140 -10.52 -3.30 -13.72
N LYS A 141 -11.65 -2.68 -13.36
CA LYS A 141 -12.48 -1.90 -14.29
C LYS A 141 -11.71 -0.72 -14.88
N TYR A 142 -10.97 0.01 -14.06
CA TYR A 142 -10.14 1.13 -14.53
C TYR A 142 -9.01 0.66 -15.46
N LEU A 143 -8.30 -0.39 -15.07
CA LEU A 143 -7.17 -0.92 -15.84
C LEU A 143 -7.62 -1.51 -17.17
N ASN A 144 -8.70 -2.28 -17.19
CA ASN A 144 -9.28 -2.83 -18.42
C ASN A 144 -9.79 -1.75 -19.39
N ASN A 145 -10.10 -0.55 -18.90
CA ASN A 145 -10.49 0.58 -19.74
C ASN A 145 -9.31 1.28 -20.41
N LYS A 146 -8.12 1.25 -19.78
CA LYS A 146 -6.92 1.95 -20.25
C LYS A 146 -5.86 1.07 -20.90
N TYR A 147 -5.81 -0.20 -20.52
CA TYR A 147 -4.75 -1.12 -20.89
C TYR A 147 -5.31 -2.47 -21.33
N ILE A 148 -4.51 -3.19 -22.10
CA ILE A 148 -4.79 -4.57 -22.49
C ILE A 148 -3.93 -5.46 -21.60
N LEU A 149 -4.50 -5.95 -20.50
CA LEU A 149 -3.79 -6.79 -19.53
C LEU A 149 -4.18 -8.26 -19.71
N SER A 150 -3.27 -9.18 -19.36
CA SER A 150 -3.61 -10.60 -19.23
C SER A 150 -4.30 -10.85 -17.89
N ASP A 151 -5.06 -11.95 -17.81
CA ASP A 151 -5.70 -12.35 -16.54
C ASP A 151 -4.66 -12.60 -15.44
N GLU A 152 -3.50 -13.19 -15.78
CA GLU A 152 -2.37 -13.35 -14.85
C GLU A 152 -1.87 -12.01 -14.26
N MET A 153 -1.78 -10.97 -15.09
CA MET A 153 -1.37 -9.63 -14.62
C MET A 153 -2.44 -9.02 -13.71
N LEU A 154 -3.72 -9.19 -14.05
CA LEU A 154 -4.83 -8.69 -13.23
C LEU A 154 -4.87 -9.41 -11.87
N ASP A 155 -4.62 -10.71 -11.84
CA ASP A 155 -4.55 -11.49 -10.60
C ASP A 155 -3.34 -11.09 -9.74
N GLY A 156 -2.19 -10.81 -10.37
CA GLY A 156 -1.04 -10.23 -9.68
C GLY A 156 -1.37 -8.88 -9.03
N ILE A 157 -2.09 -7.99 -9.73
CA ILE A 157 -2.50 -6.69 -9.20
C ILE A 157 -3.49 -6.83 -8.04
N ARG A 158 -4.47 -7.73 -8.15
CA ARG A 158 -5.40 -8.05 -7.05
C ARG A 158 -4.64 -8.57 -5.82
N HIS A 159 -3.63 -9.41 -6.04
CA HIS A 159 -2.79 -9.92 -4.96
C HIS A 159 -2.02 -8.80 -4.27
N VAL A 160 -1.38 -7.90 -5.04
CA VAL A 160 -0.70 -6.71 -4.47
C VAL A 160 -1.68 -5.87 -3.64
N ASN A 161 -2.87 -5.57 -4.15
CA ASN A 161 -3.85 -4.77 -3.40
C ASN A 161 -4.26 -5.45 -2.08
N ARG A 162 -4.49 -6.77 -2.09
CA ARG A 162 -4.78 -7.55 -0.87
C ARG A 162 -3.63 -7.52 0.12
N THR A 163 -2.39 -7.71 -0.35
CA THR A 163 -1.20 -7.69 0.50
C THR A 163 -1.02 -6.33 1.17
N VAL A 164 -1.12 -5.23 0.41
CA VAL A 164 -0.96 -3.88 0.96
C VAL A 164 -2.09 -3.55 1.94
N ASN A 165 -3.34 -3.93 1.65
CA ASN A 165 -4.45 -3.76 2.58
C ASN A 165 -4.25 -4.58 3.88
N SER A 166 -3.66 -5.78 3.81
CA SER A 166 -3.38 -6.59 5.01
C SER A 166 -2.36 -5.96 5.96
N SER A 167 -1.49 -5.09 5.44
CA SER A 167 -0.51 -4.34 6.22
C SER A 167 -1.11 -3.13 6.95
N ILE A 168 -2.33 -2.71 6.60
CA ILE A 168 -3.03 -1.62 7.29
C ILE A 168 -3.65 -2.17 8.56
N GLN A 169 -3.23 -1.66 9.72
CA GLN A 169 -3.99 -1.83 10.95
C GLN A 169 -5.36 -1.17 10.77
N THR A 170 -6.43 -1.96 10.83
CA THR A 170 -7.81 -1.48 10.80
C THR A 170 -8.08 -0.65 12.06
N SER A 171 -7.67 0.62 12.00
CA SER A 171 -8.32 1.65 12.80
C SER A 171 -9.70 1.83 12.16
N ASP A 172 -10.67 1.08 12.68
CA ASP A 172 -12.06 1.06 12.23
C ASP A 172 -12.77 2.38 12.52
N VAL A 173 -12.24 3.51 12.03
CA VAL A 173 -13.00 4.75 11.99
C VAL A 173 -14.13 4.51 11.00
N CYS A 174 -15.33 4.21 11.50
CA CYS A 174 -16.52 4.08 10.70
C CYS A 174 -16.78 5.46 10.09
N LYS A 175 -16.55 5.60 8.79
CA LYS A 175 -16.76 6.85 8.05
C LYS A 175 -17.90 6.62 7.06
N ASN A 176 -18.77 7.61 6.94
CA ASN A 176 -20.09 7.54 6.29
C ASN A 176 -21.20 6.89 7.14
N VAL A 177 -21.15 7.11 8.46
CA VAL A 177 -22.14 6.66 9.43
C VAL A 177 -23.26 7.69 9.54
N SER A 178 -24.51 7.27 9.32
CA SER A 178 -25.68 8.12 9.53
C SER A 178 -26.33 7.78 10.86
N TRP A 179 -26.05 8.59 11.88
CA TRP A 179 -26.69 8.46 13.19
C TRP A 179 -27.82 9.49 13.36
N LYS A 180 -28.80 9.16 14.20
CA LYS A 180 -29.95 10.01 14.51
C LYS A 180 -29.99 10.33 16.01
N PRO A 181 -30.05 11.61 16.44
CA PRO A 181 -30.26 11.93 17.84
C PRO A 181 -31.66 11.49 18.29
N ILE A 182 -31.77 10.91 19.48
CA ILE A 182 -33.04 10.46 20.08
C ILE A 182 -33.40 11.34 21.27
N LYS A 183 -32.50 11.44 22.25
CA LYS A 183 -32.75 12.17 23.50
C LYS A 183 -31.48 12.79 24.05
N PHE A 184 -31.57 13.98 24.63
CA PHE A 184 -30.48 14.60 25.38
C PHE A 184 -30.99 15.07 26.73
N GLU A 185 -30.38 14.57 27.81
CA GLU A 185 -30.71 14.91 29.19
C GLU A 185 -29.48 15.55 29.81
N PHE A 186 -29.64 16.67 30.52
CA PHE A 186 -28.51 17.36 31.12
C PHE A 186 -28.91 18.24 32.30
N SER A 187 -28.01 18.32 33.28
CA SER A 187 -28.18 19.08 34.51
C SER A 187 -26.92 19.89 34.78
N ASN A 188 -27.10 21.12 35.24
CA ASN A 188 -26.04 21.98 35.78
C ASN A 188 -24.89 22.28 34.81
N MET A 189 -25.19 22.34 33.50
CA MET A 189 -24.24 22.74 32.46
C MET A 189 -24.44 24.20 32.04
N PHE A 190 -23.35 24.96 31.98
CA PHE A 190 -23.31 26.38 31.64
C PHE A 190 -24.30 27.22 32.48
N SER A 191 -25.35 27.74 31.85
CA SER A 191 -26.40 28.54 32.48
C SER A 191 -27.64 27.73 32.85
N TYR A 192 -27.68 26.44 32.52
CA TYR A 192 -28.83 25.57 32.77
C TYR A 192 -28.80 25.02 34.20
N GLY A 193 -29.99 24.83 34.78
CA GLY A 193 -30.20 24.19 36.09
C GLY A 193 -30.32 22.67 35.94
N GLU A 194 -31.07 22.05 36.83
CA GLU A 194 -31.27 20.59 36.88
C GLU A 194 -32.39 20.12 35.92
N ASP A 195 -32.36 18.83 35.56
CA ASP A 195 -33.42 18.07 34.89
C ASP A 195 -33.87 18.63 33.52
N ASN A 196 -32.94 19.13 32.71
CA ASN A 196 -33.27 19.56 31.35
C ASN A 196 -33.30 18.35 30.42
N VAL A 197 -34.34 18.27 29.57
CA VAL A 197 -34.53 17.20 28.60
C VAL A 197 -34.90 17.76 27.24
N ILE A 198 -34.26 17.23 26.19
CA ILE A 198 -34.61 17.45 24.80
C ILE A 198 -34.95 16.10 24.19
N ASP A 199 -36.16 15.98 23.67
CA ASP A 199 -36.60 14.83 22.90
C ASP A 199 -36.58 15.17 21.41
N PHE A 200 -35.72 14.48 20.66
CA PHE A 200 -35.56 14.68 19.21
C PHE A 200 -36.52 13.81 18.40
N THR A 201 -37.19 12.83 19.00
CA THR A 201 -38.08 11.90 18.28
C THR A 201 -39.27 12.60 17.64
N ASN A 202 -39.70 13.72 18.22
CA ASN A 202 -40.81 14.54 17.72
C ASN A 202 -40.37 15.65 16.74
N LEU A 203 -39.07 15.70 16.41
CA LEU A 203 -38.51 16.73 15.53
C LEU A 203 -38.40 16.21 14.08
N PHE A 204 -39.41 16.46 13.26
CA PHE A 204 -39.43 16.17 11.83
C PHE A 204 -39.37 17.47 11.00
N GLY A 205 -38.18 17.83 10.53
CA GLY A 205 -37.97 18.99 9.65
C GLY A 205 -37.21 20.14 10.30
N VAL A 206 -37.59 21.37 9.98
CA VAL A 206 -36.86 22.58 10.40
C VAL A 206 -37.51 23.19 11.64
N TYR A 207 -36.73 23.30 12.71
CA TYR A 207 -37.16 23.90 13.98
C TYR A 207 -36.32 25.12 14.32
N GLY A 208 -36.96 26.14 14.87
CA GLY A 208 -36.31 27.36 15.35
C GLY A 208 -36.27 27.41 16.86
N LEU A 209 -35.10 27.69 17.44
CA LEU A 209 -34.93 27.92 18.87
C LEU A 209 -34.93 29.42 19.16
N PHE A 210 -36.05 29.93 19.70
CA PHE A 210 -36.24 31.35 19.97
C PHE A 210 -36.17 31.65 21.46
N ALA A 211 -35.25 32.52 21.84
CA ALA A 211 -35.11 33.05 23.19
C ALA A 211 -34.34 34.39 23.13
N PRO A 212 -34.34 35.22 24.19
CA PRO A 212 -33.48 36.39 24.27
C PRO A 212 -31.98 36.07 24.16
N ASN A 213 -31.16 37.08 23.88
CA ASN A 213 -29.71 36.92 23.91
C ASN A 213 -29.24 36.60 25.34
N ALA A 214 -28.16 35.82 25.44
CA ALA A 214 -27.64 35.29 26.70
C ALA A 214 -28.56 34.32 27.47
N SER A 215 -29.71 33.91 26.93
CA SER A 215 -30.58 32.89 27.54
C SER A 215 -30.09 31.45 27.39
N GLY A 216 -28.84 31.22 26.98
CA GLY A 216 -28.28 29.87 26.85
C GLY A 216 -28.53 29.14 25.52
N LYS A 217 -29.10 29.80 24.51
CA LYS A 217 -29.37 29.19 23.17
C LYS A 217 -28.15 28.48 22.58
N SER A 218 -27.03 29.19 22.43
CA SER A 218 -25.79 28.59 21.91
C SER A 218 -25.16 27.61 22.91
N SER A 219 -25.39 27.82 24.21
CA SER A 219 -24.92 26.90 25.27
C SER A 219 -25.60 25.54 25.22
N LEU A 220 -26.81 25.43 24.65
CA LEU A 220 -27.51 24.16 24.42
C LEU A 220 -26.72 23.28 23.45
N LEU A 221 -26.34 23.85 22.30
CA LEU A 221 -25.55 23.16 21.28
C LEU A 221 -24.15 22.84 21.79
N ASP A 222 -23.57 23.72 22.61
CA ASP A 222 -22.30 23.45 23.29
C ASP A 222 -22.41 22.31 24.30
N ALA A 223 -23.55 22.13 24.99
CA ALA A 223 -23.75 21.05 25.96
C ALA A 223 -23.80 19.69 25.26
N ILE A 224 -24.50 19.59 24.14
CA ILE A 224 -24.52 18.40 23.28
C ILE A 224 -23.09 18.10 22.78
N SER A 225 -22.42 19.11 22.22
CA SER A 225 -21.06 18.95 21.69
C SER A 225 -20.07 18.48 22.76
N TYR A 226 -20.16 19.03 23.97
CA TYR A 226 -19.32 18.62 25.09
C TYR A 226 -19.63 17.21 25.56
N CYS A 227 -20.92 16.85 25.66
CA CYS A 227 -21.36 15.51 25.99
C CYS A 227 -20.75 14.47 25.05
N ILE A 228 -20.66 14.76 23.76
CA ILE A 228 -20.05 13.84 22.79
C ILE A 228 -18.51 13.91 22.83
N PHE A 229 -17.91 15.08 22.72
CA PHE A 229 -16.49 15.21 22.36
C PHE A 229 -15.53 15.72 23.46
N ASP A 230 -16.03 16.03 24.66
CA ASP A 230 -15.29 16.76 25.71
C ASP A 230 -14.79 18.15 25.25
N LYS A 231 -15.39 18.66 24.17
CA LYS A 231 -15.01 19.91 23.51
C LYS A 231 -16.26 20.58 22.95
N CYS A 232 -16.36 21.89 23.13
CA CYS A 232 -17.41 22.71 22.52
C CYS A 232 -16.81 24.02 22.00
N SER A 233 -17.65 24.89 21.42
CA SER A 233 -17.18 26.11 20.76
C SER A 233 -16.51 27.09 21.72
N LYS A 234 -16.92 27.09 23.00
CA LYS A 234 -16.43 28.01 24.03
C LYS A 234 -15.24 27.48 24.82
N THR A 235 -15.13 26.16 25.00
CA THR A 235 -14.14 25.58 25.91
C THR A 235 -13.92 24.08 25.68
N SER A 236 -12.76 23.60 26.12
CA SER A 236 -12.46 22.18 26.32
C SER A 236 -12.31 21.81 27.80
N LYS A 237 -12.42 22.80 28.72
CA LYS A 237 -12.21 22.56 30.15
C LYS A 237 -13.54 22.37 30.86
N ALA A 238 -13.66 21.26 31.60
CA ALA A 238 -14.85 20.90 32.37
C ALA A 238 -15.27 21.99 33.39
N ILE A 239 -14.34 22.73 33.98
CA ILE A 239 -14.64 23.82 34.93
C ILE A 239 -15.46 24.96 34.30
N HIS A 240 -15.32 25.19 32.99
CA HIS A 240 -16.07 26.21 32.27
C HIS A 240 -17.41 25.69 31.74
N VAL A 241 -17.62 24.38 31.78
CA VAL A 241 -18.90 23.73 31.47
C VAL A 241 -19.76 23.61 32.72
N LEU A 242 -19.16 23.41 33.88
CA LEU A 242 -19.87 23.37 35.16
C LEU A 242 -20.57 24.71 35.44
N ASN A 243 -21.86 24.66 35.79
CA ASN A 243 -22.59 25.83 36.25
C ASN A 243 -21.96 26.34 37.55
N ASN A 244 -21.64 27.64 37.58
CA ASN A 244 -20.89 28.27 38.67
C ASN A 244 -21.60 28.24 40.04
N LYS A 245 -22.91 27.91 40.08
CA LYS A 245 -23.69 27.76 41.30
C LYS A 245 -23.72 26.33 41.85
N THR A 246 -23.06 25.39 41.19
CA THR A 246 -23.16 23.95 41.48
C THR A 246 -21.78 23.29 41.57
N SER A 247 -21.72 22.13 42.22
CA SER A 247 -20.49 21.34 42.36
C SER A 247 -20.39 20.18 41.38
N GLU A 248 -21.46 19.86 40.66
CA GLU A 248 -21.50 18.75 39.72
C GLU A 248 -22.44 19.04 38.54
N PHE A 249 -22.13 18.42 37.41
CA PHE A 249 -22.97 18.41 36.22
C PHE A 249 -23.11 16.99 35.70
N GLU A 250 -24.19 16.74 34.97
CA GLU A 250 -24.37 15.49 34.25
C GLU A 250 -24.98 15.74 32.88
N CYS A 251 -24.63 14.89 31.93
CA CYS A 251 -25.29 14.83 30.64
C CYS A 251 -25.34 13.41 30.11
N LYS A 252 -26.44 13.11 29.42
CA LYS A 252 -26.73 11.84 28.77
C LYS A 252 -27.24 12.11 27.37
N PHE A 253 -26.53 11.59 26.38
CA PHE A 253 -26.91 11.70 24.98
C PHE A 253 -27.22 10.32 24.41
N GLU A 254 -28.42 10.19 23.86
CA GLU A 254 -28.91 8.99 23.20
C GLU A 254 -28.99 9.23 21.69
N PHE A 255 -28.41 8.32 20.92
CA PHE A 255 -28.50 8.31 19.46
C PHE A 255 -28.70 6.90 18.92
N GLU A 256 -29.34 6.82 17.77
CA GLU A 256 -29.59 5.58 17.04
C GLU A 256 -28.61 5.47 15.87
N LEU A 257 -28.01 4.30 15.71
CA LEU A 257 -27.19 3.94 14.57
C LEU A 257 -27.48 2.49 14.17
N ASP A 258 -27.81 2.25 12.89
CA ASP A 258 -28.11 0.92 12.34
C ASP A 258 -29.14 0.14 13.19
N ASN A 259 -30.20 0.81 13.65
CA ASN A 259 -31.25 0.32 14.55
C ASN A 259 -30.77 -0.11 15.96
N LYS A 260 -29.53 0.23 16.34
CA LYS A 260 -28.99 0.04 17.70
C LYS A 260 -28.96 1.38 18.44
N HIS A 261 -29.36 1.37 19.71
CA HIS A 261 -29.35 2.57 20.55
C HIS A 261 -28.01 2.68 21.28
N TYR A 262 -27.40 3.86 21.25
CA TYR A 262 -26.15 4.17 21.91
C TYR A 262 -26.36 5.30 22.92
N PHE A 263 -25.64 5.20 24.03
CA PHE A 263 -25.77 6.12 25.17
C PHE A 263 -24.40 6.60 25.61
N ILE A 264 -24.21 7.92 25.62
CA ILE A 264 -23.03 8.59 26.17
C ILE A 264 -23.45 9.32 27.44
N GLU A 265 -22.93 8.90 28.58
CA GLU A 265 -23.17 9.53 29.87
C GLU A 265 -21.88 10.15 30.41
N LYS A 266 -21.93 11.40 30.85
CA LYS A 266 -20.81 12.08 31.50
C LYS A 266 -21.25 12.72 32.80
N ARG A 267 -20.45 12.54 33.84
CA ARG A 267 -20.66 13.16 35.16
C ARG A 267 -19.40 13.89 35.58
N GLY A 268 -19.51 15.20 35.73
CA GLY A 268 -18.43 16.05 36.19
C GLY A 268 -18.62 16.45 37.65
N LYS A 269 -17.62 16.24 38.50
CA LYS A 269 -17.63 16.67 39.90
C LYS A 269 -16.43 17.54 40.23
N LYS A 270 -16.70 18.70 40.82
CA LYS A 270 -15.68 19.65 41.27
C LYS A 270 -14.95 19.09 42.49
N GLY A 271 -13.63 18.95 42.36
CA GLY A 271 -12.72 18.58 43.43
C GLY A 271 -12.14 19.80 44.16
N ARG A 272 -11.11 19.56 44.97
CA ARG A 272 -10.30 20.64 45.59
C ARG A 272 -9.41 21.28 44.50
N ASN A 273 -9.26 22.60 44.50
CA ASN A 273 -8.46 23.42 43.56
C ASN A 273 -9.06 23.61 42.14
N ASP A 274 -10.38 23.80 42.00
CA ASP A 274 -11.06 24.07 40.72
C ASP A 274 -10.88 23.00 39.61
N HIS A 275 -10.29 21.85 39.95
CA HIS A 275 -10.23 20.69 39.06
C HIS A 275 -11.58 19.96 39.07
N VAL A 276 -12.15 19.73 37.89
CA VAL A 276 -13.39 18.94 37.73
C VAL A 276 -13.03 17.57 37.17
N ARG A 277 -13.25 16.52 37.97
CA ARG A 277 -13.12 15.13 37.50
C ARG A 277 -14.37 14.79 36.69
N VAL A 278 -14.19 14.23 35.50
CA VAL A 278 -15.30 13.79 34.65
C VAL A 278 -15.16 12.29 34.41
N ASP A 279 -16.18 11.55 34.82
CA ASP A 279 -16.33 10.12 34.53
C ASP A 279 -17.24 9.95 33.31
N ILE A 280 -16.92 8.98 32.45
CA ILE A 280 -17.64 8.72 31.19
C ILE A 280 -18.13 7.28 31.22
N ASN A 281 -19.37 7.06 30.77
CA ASN A 281 -19.92 5.74 30.53
C ASN A 281 -20.52 5.70 29.12
N PHE A 282 -20.00 4.83 28.28
CA PHE A 282 -20.46 4.62 26.90
C PHE A 282 -20.93 3.18 26.72
N TYR A 283 -22.18 3.00 26.29
CA TYR A 283 -22.79 1.68 26.10
C TYR A 283 -23.83 1.69 24.98
N SER A 284 -24.18 0.51 24.51
CA SER A 284 -25.23 0.31 23.53
C SER A 284 -26.28 -0.69 24.01
N ILE A 285 -27.51 -0.55 23.53
CA ILE A 285 -28.62 -1.45 23.80
C ILE A 285 -29.11 -1.96 22.44
N ASP A 286 -29.06 -3.27 22.27
CA ASP A 286 -29.56 -3.93 21.06
C ASP A 286 -31.08 -4.15 21.12
N ALA A 287 -31.70 -4.53 20.01
CA ALA A 287 -33.15 -4.76 19.89
C ALA A 287 -33.69 -5.81 20.90
N ASN A 288 -32.83 -6.70 21.38
CA ASN A 288 -33.14 -7.71 22.40
C ASN A 288 -33.02 -7.20 23.85
N GLY A 289 -32.70 -5.91 24.06
CA GLY A 289 -32.53 -5.30 25.37
C GLY A 289 -31.22 -5.66 26.09
N ILE A 290 -30.26 -6.25 25.38
CA ILE A 290 -28.95 -6.59 25.92
C ILE A 290 -28.07 -5.35 25.89
N THR A 291 -27.54 -4.96 27.06
CA THR A 291 -26.61 -3.84 27.21
C THR A 291 -25.17 -4.30 27.00
N GLU A 292 -24.46 -3.64 26.09
CA GLU A 292 -23.04 -3.86 25.80
C GLU A 292 -22.24 -2.61 26.18
N SER A 293 -21.27 -2.77 27.07
CA SER A 293 -20.36 -1.69 27.47
C SER A 293 -19.28 -1.48 26.41
N LEU A 294 -19.15 -0.23 25.95
CA LEU A 294 -18.16 0.23 24.97
C LEU A 294 -17.13 1.16 25.65
N ASN A 295 -16.86 0.90 26.92
CA ASN A 295 -15.84 1.62 27.68
C ASN A 295 -14.46 1.02 27.43
N GLY A 296 -13.46 1.88 27.28
CA GLY A 296 -12.06 1.47 27.38
C GLY A 296 -11.60 1.32 28.84
N LYS A 297 -10.34 0.96 29.04
CA LYS A 297 -9.71 0.91 30.37
C LYS A 297 -9.56 2.30 30.96
N GLU A 298 -9.32 3.29 30.09
CA GLU A 298 -9.16 4.69 30.44
C GLU A 298 -10.19 5.58 29.74
N ARG A 299 -10.40 6.78 30.29
CA ARG A 299 -11.28 7.79 29.72
C ARG A 299 -10.89 8.18 28.28
N SER A 300 -9.59 8.23 28.00
CA SER A 300 -9.02 8.50 26.67
C SER A 300 -9.51 7.47 25.66
N GLU A 301 -9.38 6.19 26.00
CA GLU A 301 -9.82 5.06 25.16
C GLU A 301 -11.34 5.10 24.93
N THR A 302 -12.15 5.36 25.96
CA THR A 302 -13.62 5.51 25.78
C THR A 302 -13.96 6.67 24.84
N ASN A 303 -13.28 7.80 24.97
CA ASN A 303 -13.45 8.94 24.06
C ASN A 303 -13.01 8.60 22.63
N GLU A 304 -11.98 7.78 22.45
CA GLU A 304 -11.59 7.28 21.12
C GLU A 304 -12.66 6.36 20.52
N GLN A 305 -13.28 5.48 21.32
CA GLN A 305 -14.40 4.65 20.84
C GLN A 305 -15.60 5.50 20.42
N ILE A 306 -15.95 6.54 21.18
CA ILE A 306 -17.00 7.49 20.79
C ILE A 306 -16.64 8.17 19.46
N ARG A 307 -15.39 8.64 19.29
CA ARG A 307 -14.92 9.29 18.06
C ARG A 307 -14.87 8.35 16.86
N THR A 308 -14.68 7.06 17.11
CA THR A 308 -14.67 6.03 16.09
C THR A 308 -16.04 5.86 15.44
N ILE A 309 -17.11 6.11 16.21
CA ILE A 309 -18.51 6.00 15.77
C ILE A 309 -19.07 7.33 15.27
N LEU A 310 -18.88 8.42 16.03
CA LEU A 310 -19.50 9.73 15.74
C LEU A 310 -18.58 10.69 14.96
N GLY A 311 -17.31 10.33 14.76
CA GLY A 311 -16.30 11.20 14.14
C GLY A 311 -15.58 12.10 15.16
N SER A 312 -14.76 13.04 14.66
CA SER A 312 -14.12 14.05 15.51
C SER A 312 -15.02 15.26 15.77
N TYR A 313 -14.65 16.10 16.74
CA TYR A 313 -15.35 17.38 16.98
C TYR A 313 -15.29 18.27 15.74
N GLU A 314 -14.15 18.30 15.07
CA GLU A 314 -13.94 19.05 13.84
C GLU A 314 -14.87 18.55 12.73
N ASP A 315 -15.00 17.23 12.55
CA ASP A 315 -15.94 16.64 11.58
C ASP A 315 -17.39 17.04 11.90
N PHE A 316 -17.78 17.02 13.17
CA PHE A 316 -19.12 17.38 13.62
C PHE A 316 -19.46 18.86 13.36
N VAL A 317 -18.55 19.78 13.67
CA VAL A 317 -18.72 21.22 13.38
C VAL A 317 -18.76 21.49 11.88
N LEU A 318 -18.05 20.70 11.07
CA LEU A 318 -18.02 20.90 9.63
C LEU A 318 -19.27 20.34 8.92
N THR A 319 -19.95 19.35 9.49
CA THR A 319 -21.06 18.64 8.82
C THR A 319 -22.42 18.82 9.45
N ALA A 320 -22.50 18.83 10.78
CA ALA A 320 -23.76 18.76 11.52
C ALA A 320 -24.04 20.02 12.34
N LEU A 321 -23.00 20.73 12.80
CA LEU A 321 -23.16 21.91 13.66
C LEU A 321 -22.53 23.18 13.05
N SER A 322 -23.39 24.07 12.57
CA SER A 322 -22.98 25.43 12.22
C SER A 322 -22.90 26.32 13.47
N VAL A 323 -21.71 26.85 13.76
CA VAL A 323 -21.46 27.74 14.91
C VAL A 323 -21.58 29.21 14.45
N GLN A 324 -22.17 30.05 15.30
CA GLN A 324 -22.57 31.44 15.02
C GLN A 324 -21.46 32.35 14.43
N ASN A 325 -20.18 32.06 14.68
CA ASN A 325 -19.03 32.79 14.15
C ASN A 325 -18.07 31.95 13.27
N ASN A 326 -18.40 30.69 12.98
CA ASN A 326 -17.59 29.79 12.16
C ASN A 326 -18.35 29.33 10.90
N ASN A 327 -19.30 30.16 10.43
CA ASN A 327 -20.20 29.82 9.33
C ASN A 327 -19.52 29.77 7.96
N THR A 328 -18.27 30.18 7.91
CA THR A 328 -17.45 30.19 6.70
C THR A 328 -16.45 29.05 6.66
N GLY A 329 -16.36 28.20 7.69
CA GLY A 329 -15.31 27.18 7.82
C GLY A 329 -15.01 26.45 6.51
N PHE A 330 -16.00 25.77 5.91
CA PHE A 330 -15.79 25.07 4.64
C PHE A 330 -15.58 26.01 3.41
N ILE A 331 -16.25 27.17 3.37
CA ILE A 331 -16.22 28.11 2.23
C ILE A 331 -14.92 28.92 2.19
N GLU A 332 -14.35 29.26 3.34
CA GLU A 332 -13.11 30.02 3.51
C GLU A 332 -11.88 29.14 3.73
N MET A 333 -12.07 27.84 3.98
CA MET A 333 -10.97 26.86 4.00
C MET A 333 -10.10 26.96 2.74
N GLN A 334 -8.79 26.79 2.94
CA GLN A 334 -7.87 26.75 1.80
C GLN A 334 -8.19 25.56 0.90
N GLN A 335 -7.88 25.66 -0.41
CA GLN A 335 -8.19 24.58 -1.36
C GLN A 335 -7.59 23.23 -0.94
N ARG A 336 -6.42 23.24 -0.29
CA ARG A 336 -5.79 22.05 0.27
C ARG A 336 -6.61 21.48 1.43
N GLU A 337 -6.93 22.28 2.43
CA GLU A 337 -7.71 21.85 3.61
C GLU A 337 -9.08 21.33 3.19
N ARG A 338 -9.73 21.99 2.23
CA ARG A 338 -10.99 21.54 1.66
C ARG A 338 -10.85 20.19 0.96
N LYS A 339 -9.78 20.00 0.16
CA LYS A 339 -9.49 18.71 -0.48
C LYS A 339 -9.29 17.63 0.58
N ASP A 340 -8.46 17.88 1.58
CA ASP A 340 -8.12 16.92 2.63
C ASP A 340 -9.38 16.52 3.44
N LEU A 341 -10.24 17.50 3.75
CA LEU A 341 -11.52 17.28 4.39
C LEU A 341 -12.47 16.42 3.52
N LEU A 342 -12.61 16.73 2.24
CA LEU A 342 -13.44 15.94 1.32
C LEU A 342 -12.88 14.53 1.16
N SER A 343 -11.56 14.36 1.04
CA SER A 343 -10.91 13.05 0.98
C SER A 343 -11.12 12.25 2.27
N GLN A 344 -11.13 12.91 3.42
CA GLN A 344 -11.47 12.30 4.71
C GLN A 344 -12.92 11.82 4.74
N PHE A 345 -13.88 12.63 4.31
CA PHE A 345 -15.29 12.26 4.26
C PHE A 345 -15.58 11.12 3.28
N LEU A 346 -14.96 11.16 2.10
CA LEU A 346 -15.12 10.14 1.07
C LEU A 346 -14.31 8.86 1.36
N GLY A 347 -13.50 8.84 2.43
CA GLY A 347 -12.64 7.70 2.76
C GLY A 347 -11.46 7.51 1.79
N ILE A 348 -11.18 8.48 0.92
CA ILE A 348 -10.13 8.40 -0.11
C ILE A 348 -8.73 8.40 0.52
N ASN A 349 -8.58 8.95 1.74
CA ASN A 349 -7.32 8.90 2.49
C ASN A 349 -6.78 7.47 2.67
N LEU A 350 -7.64 6.44 2.59
CA LEU A 350 -7.22 5.05 2.55
C LEU A 350 -6.27 4.76 1.39
N PHE A 351 -6.57 5.27 0.19
CA PHE A 351 -5.75 5.06 -1.00
C PHE A 351 -4.41 5.78 -0.91
N GLU A 352 -4.34 6.93 -0.24
CA GLU A 352 -3.06 7.60 0.02
C GLU A 352 -2.17 6.74 0.92
N LYS A 353 -2.73 6.16 2.00
CA LYS A 353 -2.00 5.21 2.86
C LYS A 353 -1.56 3.95 2.11
N LEU A 354 -2.46 3.36 1.32
CA LEU A 354 -2.14 2.19 0.49
C LEU A 354 -1.00 2.51 -0.49
N TYR A 355 -1.02 3.69 -1.10
CA TYR A 355 0.05 4.14 -2.00
C TYR A 355 1.38 4.31 -1.25
N GLU A 356 1.38 4.92 -0.07
CA GLU A 356 2.61 5.08 0.73
C GLU A 356 3.26 3.74 1.07
N ILE A 357 2.46 2.78 1.55
CA ILE A 357 2.92 1.42 1.88
C ILE A 357 3.45 0.73 0.63
N GLY A 358 2.64 0.65 -0.43
CA GLY A 358 3.04 -0.03 -1.66
C GLY A 358 4.28 0.60 -2.34
N ASN A 359 4.44 1.91 -2.23
CA ASN A 359 5.62 2.61 -2.74
C ASN A 359 6.87 2.37 -1.88
N SER A 360 6.71 2.23 -0.55
CA SER A 360 7.80 1.82 0.33
C SER A 360 8.26 0.40 -0.02
N ASP A 361 7.33 -0.55 -0.10
CA ASP A 361 7.60 -1.95 -0.44
C ASP A 361 8.26 -2.04 -1.83
N SER A 362 7.74 -1.29 -2.81
CA SER A 362 8.32 -1.25 -4.15
C SER A 362 9.75 -0.72 -4.16
N ARG A 363 10.10 0.24 -3.29
CA ARG A 363 11.47 0.74 -3.19
C ARG A 363 12.40 -0.29 -2.57
N GLU A 364 11.97 -0.99 -1.53
CA GLU A 364 12.75 -2.07 -0.92
C GLU A 364 13.04 -3.19 -1.91
N VAL A 365 12.02 -3.63 -2.65
CA VAL A 365 12.18 -4.63 -3.71
C VAL A 365 13.11 -4.12 -4.81
N ALA A 366 13.00 -2.85 -5.22
CA ALA A 366 13.90 -2.28 -6.22
C ALA A 366 15.36 -2.23 -5.76
N VAL A 367 15.61 -1.94 -4.47
CA VAL A 367 16.95 -1.99 -3.87
C VAL A 367 17.48 -3.42 -3.89
N LEU A 368 16.67 -4.41 -3.48
CA LEU A 368 17.03 -5.82 -3.52
C LEU A 368 17.38 -6.27 -4.94
N ILE A 369 16.56 -5.93 -5.94
CA ILE A 369 16.83 -6.28 -7.34
C ILE A 369 18.17 -5.68 -7.79
N LYS A 370 18.45 -4.43 -7.44
CA LYS A 370 19.72 -3.76 -7.78
C LYS A 370 20.92 -4.43 -7.12
N ASP A 371 20.79 -4.86 -5.88
CA ASP A 371 21.83 -5.59 -5.17
C ASP A 371 22.04 -7.00 -5.74
N TYR A 372 20.95 -7.67 -6.15
CA TYR A 372 21.00 -8.94 -6.88
C TYR A 372 21.71 -8.80 -8.23
N GLN A 373 21.41 -7.74 -8.99
CA GLN A 373 22.07 -7.47 -10.27
C GLN A 373 23.56 -7.12 -10.13
N ARG A 374 23.95 -6.53 -9.00
CA ARG A 374 25.36 -6.21 -8.70
C ARG A 374 26.18 -7.41 -8.25
N LYS A 375 25.54 -8.42 -7.64
CA LYS A 375 26.23 -9.64 -7.25
C LYS A 375 26.51 -10.48 -8.48
N ASP A 376 27.79 -10.62 -8.82
CA ASP A 376 28.22 -11.51 -9.89
C ASP A 376 28.20 -12.96 -9.41
N PHE A 377 27.01 -13.56 -9.45
CA PHE A 377 26.81 -14.96 -9.10
C PHE A 377 27.59 -15.91 -10.02
N SER A 378 27.95 -15.48 -11.23
CA SER A 378 28.68 -16.31 -12.18
C SER A 378 30.12 -16.58 -11.71
N THR A 379 30.81 -15.55 -11.24
CA THR A 379 32.15 -15.67 -10.64
C THR A 379 32.10 -16.36 -9.27
N GLN A 380 31.10 -16.08 -8.43
CA GLN A 380 30.94 -16.79 -7.16
C GLN A 380 30.73 -18.30 -7.36
N LEU A 381 29.90 -18.69 -8.33
CA LEU A 381 29.65 -20.10 -8.64
C LEU A 381 30.87 -20.78 -9.27
N SER A 382 31.65 -20.05 -10.07
CA SER A 382 32.92 -20.54 -10.63
C SER A 382 33.96 -20.77 -9.53
N ASN A 383 34.14 -19.79 -8.64
CA ASN A 383 35.08 -19.90 -7.52
C ASN A 383 34.69 -21.03 -6.58
N ALA A 384 33.41 -21.15 -6.21
CA ALA A 384 32.92 -22.24 -5.36
C ALA A 384 33.15 -23.62 -6.00
N LYS A 385 32.98 -23.74 -7.33
CA LYS A 385 33.30 -24.98 -8.06
C LYS A 385 34.79 -25.28 -8.08
N GLN A 386 35.63 -24.26 -8.22
CA GLN A 386 37.09 -24.43 -8.21
C GLN A 386 37.58 -24.86 -6.82
N THR A 387 37.12 -24.19 -5.75
CA THR A 387 37.44 -24.58 -4.37
C THR A 387 36.97 -26.00 -4.06
N LEU A 388 35.78 -26.38 -4.54
CA LEU A 388 35.29 -27.77 -4.40
C LEU A 388 36.20 -28.78 -5.11
N LYS A 389 36.78 -28.42 -6.27
CA LYS A 389 37.71 -29.28 -7.01
C LYS A 389 39.04 -29.40 -6.27
N GLU A 390 39.57 -28.31 -5.75
CA GLU A 390 40.80 -28.27 -4.96
C GLU A 390 40.66 -29.11 -3.67
N CYS A 391 39.59 -28.89 -2.89
CA CYS A 391 39.32 -29.71 -1.69
C CYS A 391 39.15 -31.20 -2.01
N LYS A 392 38.58 -31.57 -3.17
CA LYS A 392 38.48 -32.98 -3.58
C LYS A 392 39.84 -33.59 -3.93
N VAL A 393 40.75 -32.81 -4.50
CA VAL A 393 42.12 -33.26 -4.79
C VAL A 393 42.89 -33.43 -3.48
N ASP A 394 42.81 -32.46 -2.58
CA ASP A 394 43.47 -32.54 -1.27
C ASP A 394 42.94 -33.71 -0.44
N LYS A 395 41.63 -33.95 -0.42
CA LYS A 395 41.06 -35.13 0.24
C LYS A 395 41.64 -36.45 -0.28
N LYS A 396 41.78 -36.60 -1.60
CA LYS A 396 42.38 -37.81 -2.19
C LYS A 396 43.86 -37.96 -1.83
N ARG A 397 44.61 -36.86 -1.79
CA ARG A 397 46.01 -36.85 -1.38
C ARG A 397 46.16 -37.28 0.08
N LEU A 398 45.39 -36.68 0.98
CA LEU A 398 45.40 -37.03 2.40
C LEU A 398 44.96 -38.49 2.63
N GLU A 399 43.96 -38.99 1.90
CA GLU A 399 43.57 -40.41 1.95
C GLU A 399 44.72 -41.34 1.53
N SER A 400 45.49 -40.98 0.49
CA SER A 400 46.65 -41.76 0.06
C SER A 400 47.81 -41.72 1.08
N GLU A 401 48.10 -40.56 1.65
CA GLU A 401 49.11 -40.40 2.70
C GLU A 401 48.73 -41.21 3.96
N ARG A 402 47.44 -41.23 4.32
CA ARG A 402 46.92 -42.05 5.43
C ARG A 402 47.13 -43.54 5.19
N ILE A 403 46.88 -44.03 3.97
CA ILE A 403 47.09 -45.44 3.61
C ILE A 403 48.58 -45.78 3.69
N GLU A 404 49.47 -44.94 3.16
CA GLU A 404 50.91 -45.16 3.27
C GLU A 404 51.39 -45.20 4.72
N LEU A 405 50.92 -44.29 5.57
CA LEU A 405 51.28 -44.28 6.99
C LEU A 405 50.76 -45.53 7.71
N SER A 406 49.53 -45.97 7.42
CA SER A 406 48.97 -47.21 7.97
C SER A 406 49.83 -48.41 7.62
N THR A 407 50.23 -48.56 6.35
CA THR A 407 51.09 -49.68 5.92
C THR A 407 52.47 -49.64 6.57
N LYS A 408 53.04 -48.44 6.78
CA LYS A 408 54.29 -48.26 7.53
C LYS A 408 54.12 -48.71 8.98
N ILE A 409 53.03 -48.32 9.64
CA ILE A 409 52.72 -48.75 11.02
C ILE A 409 52.61 -50.28 11.10
N ASP A 410 51.91 -50.92 10.16
CA ASP A 410 51.77 -52.38 10.12
C ASP A 410 53.12 -53.09 9.89
N SER A 411 53.99 -52.51 9.04
CA SER A 411 55.35 -53.03 8.80
C SER A 411 56.25 -52.92 10.03
N VAL A 412 56.08 -51.87 10.85
CA VAL A 412 56.81 -51.69 12.10
C VAL A 412 56.27 -52.65 13.16
N ALA A 413 54.95 -52.84 13.23
CA ALA A 413 54.32 -53.78 14.14
C ALA A 413 54.76 -55.23 13.88
N THR A 414 54.84 -55.65 12.61
CA THR A 414 55.36 -56.96 12.22
C THR A 414 56.83 -57.15 12.58
N LYS A 415 57.69 -56.17 12.30
CA LYS A 415 59.11 -56.19 12.74
C LYS A 415 59.25 -56.23 14.26
N MET A 416 58.38 -55.54 14.99
CA MET A 416 58.37 -55.55 16.46
C MET A 416 57.98 -56.94 17.01
N LEU A 417 57.04 -57.63 16.36
CA LEU A 417 56.67 -59.02 16.70
C LEU A 417 57.82 -59.99 16.42
N GLU A 418 58.53 -59.85 15.29
CA GLU A 418 59.70 -60.67 14.98
C GLU A 418 60.84 -60.49 15.99
N LEU A 419 61.16 -59.24 16.34
CA LEU A 419 62.17 -58.94 17.36
C LEU A 419 61.76 -59.45 18.74
N SER A 420 60.47 -59.35 19.08
CA SER A 420 59.95 -59.90 20.34
C SER A 420 60.04 -61.43 20.39
N LYS A 421 59.83 -62.13 19.26
CA LYS A 421 60.06 -63.59 19.17
C LYS A 421 61.52 -63.95 19.37
N LYS A 422 62.46 -63.21 18.77
CA LYS A 422 63.91 -63.42 18.98
C LYS A 422 64.33 -63.25 20.43
N ILE A 423 63.70 -62.33 21.17
CA ILE A 423 63.99 -62.13 22.60
C ILE A 423 63.57 -63.34 23.43
N ILE A 424 62.49 -64.03 23.07
CA ILE A 424 62.00 -65.21 23.81
C ILE A 424 62.93 -66.42 23.58
N GLU A 425 63.48 -66.59 22.38
CA GLU A 425 64.44 -67.68 22.08
C GLU A 425 65.80 -67.51 22.79
N LEU A 426 66.17 -66.26 23.11
CA LEU A 426 67.43 -65.92 23.80
C LEU A 426 67.41 -66.21 25.32
N ASP A 427 66.25 -66.49 25.92
CA ASP A 427 66.10 -66.68 27.37
C ASP A 427 66.33 -68.15 27.81
N THR A 428 66.31 -69.11 26.88
CA THR A 428 66.39 -70.56 27.21
C THR A 428 67.78 -71.19 27.06
N SER A 429 68.79 -70.46 26.59
CA SER A 429 70.17 -70.95 26.50
C SER A 429 71.18 -69.90 26.96
N ILE A 430 71.56 -69.94 28.24
CA ILE A 430 72.56 -69.04 28.79
C ILE A 430 73.81 -69.80 29.23
N THR A 431 74.93 -69.43 28.64
CA THR A 431 76.27 -69.42 29.28
C THR A 431 77.02 -68.15 28.83
N ASP A 432 76.62 -66.97 29.31
CA ASP A 432 77.51 -65.85 29.74
C ASP A 432 76.71 -64.57 30.09
N ILE A 433 76.75 -64.16 31.36
CA ILE A 433 75.88 -63.11 31.93
C ILE A 433 76.31 -61.67 31.54
N GLY A 434 77.56 -61.47 31.10
CA GLY A 434 78.10 -60.14 30.77
C GLY A 434 77.62 -59.59 29.43
N VAL A 435 77.56 -60.42 28.40
CA VAL A 435 77.14 -60.02 27.04
C VAL A 435 75.63 -59.79 27.00
N LEU A 436 74.87 -60.57 27.77
CA LEU A 436 73.41 -60.51 27.85
C LEU A 436 72.86 -59.23 28.48
N LYS A 437 73.54 -58.63 29.48
CA LYS A 437 73.11 -57.32 30.02
C LYS A 437 73.27 -56.20 29.00
N ASN A 438 74.32 -56.23 28.18
CA ASN A 438 74.55 -55.23 27.16
C ASN A 438 73.60 -55.40 25.97
N THR A 439 73.34 -56.63 25.52
CA THR A 439 72.34 -56.87 24.46
C THR A 439 70.93 -56.61 24.95
N GLN A 440 70.57 -56.98 26.18
CA GLN A 440 69.28 -56.63 26.78
C GLN A 440 69.11 -55.10 26.90
N ALA A 441 70.14 -54.37 27.31
CA ALA A 441 70.10 -52.91 27.37
C ALA A 441 69.95 -52.28 25.97
N SER A 442 70.71 -52.76 24.98
CA SER A 442 70.62 -52.30 23.58
C SER A 442 69.22 -52.55 23.01
N VAL A 443 68.71 -53.77 23.13
CA VAL A 443 67.39 -54.16 22.61
C VAL A 443 66.27 -53.43 23.34
N LYS A 444 66.39 -53.18 24.65
CA LYS A 444 65.40 -52.40 25.40
C LYS A 444 65.40 -50.92 25.01
N THR A 445 66.57 -50.39 24.63
CA THR A 445 66.72 -49.02 24.09
C THR A 445 66.09 -48.93 22.70
N ASP A 446 66.30 -49.93 21.85
CA ASP A 446 65.69 -50.01 20.52
C ASP A 446 64.17 -50.22 20.56
N ILE A 447 63.68 -51.02 21.51
CA ILE A 447 62.24 -51.18 21.73
C ILE A 447 61.61 -49.87 22.21
N ASN A 448 62.28 -49.14 23.11
CA ASN A 448 61.78 -47.85 23.57
C ASN A 448 61.81 -46.80 22.45
N SER A 449 62.86 -46.73 21.64
CA SER A 449 62.92 -45.81 20.50
C SER A 449 61.84 -46.12 19.46
N MET A 450 61.59 -47.40 19.18
CA MET A 450 60.51 -47.84 18.29
C MET A 450 59.12 -47.55 18.88
N LYS A 451 58.92 -47.71 20.20
CA LYS A 451 57.66 -47.33 20.86
C LYS A 451 57.41 -45.83 20.78
N THR A 452 58.41 -44.99 21.02
CA THR A 452 58.29 -43.54 20.88
C THR A 452 57.93 -43.17 19.44
N LYS A 453 58.62 -43.76 18.47
CA LYS A 453 58.35 -43.52 17.04
C LYS A 453 56.96 -44.00 16.60
N ARG A 454 56.47 -45.10 17.18
CA ARG A 454 55.10 -45.58 16.96
C ARG A 454 54.05 -44.64 17.55
N VAL A 455 54.28 -44.11 18.76
CA VAL A 455 53.38 -43.13 19.38
C VAL A 455 53.34 -41.86 18.55
N GLU A 456 54.48 -41.33 18.12
CA GLU A 456 54.56 -40.15 17.25
C GLU A 456 53.81 -40.34 15.91
N LEU A 457 53.97 -41.49 15.27
CA LEU A 457 53.25 -41.79 14.04
C LEU A 457 51.74 -41.96 14.28
N GLN A 458 51.33 -42.51 15.42
CA GLN A 458 49.92 -42.63 15.78
C GLN A 458 49.28 -41.26 16.05
N THR A 459 49.97 -40.34 16.74
CA THR A 459 49.46 -38.97 16.95
C THR A 459 49.32 -38.19 15.64
N ILE A 460 50.23 -38.40 14.68
CA ILE A 460 50.13 -37.76 13.36
C ILE A 460 48.92 -38.31 12.58
N VAL A 461 48.66 -39.62 12.66
CA VAL A 461 47.48 -40.22 12.03
C VAL A 461 46.18 -39.77 12.69
N ASP A 462 46.14 -39.71 14.02
CA ASP A 462 44.94 -39.29 14.76
C ASP A 462 44.61 -37.81 14.48
N ALA A 463 45.63 -36.95 14.37
CA ALA A 463 45.47 -35.55 13.96
C ALA A 463 44.92 -35.41 12.52
N ALA A 464 45.35 -36.27 11.60
CA ALA A 464 44.85 -36.28 10.22
C ALA A 464 43.42 -36.83 10.06
N THR A 465 42.81 -37.39 11.11
CA THR A 465 41.41 -37.86 11.13
C THR A 465 40.40 -36.90 11.76
N GLN A 466 40.87 -35.81 12.42
CA GLN A 466 40.01 -34.82 13.08
C GLN A 466 39.75 -33.55 12.24
N GLU A 467 40.51 -33.32 11.16
CA GLU A 467 40.22 -32.33 10.10
C GLU A 467 39.49 -32.98 8.92
#